data_AF-A0A7C4QYY6-F1
#
_entry.id   AF-A0A7C4QYY6-F1
#
_cell.length_a   1.000
_cell.length_b   1.000
_cell.length_c   1.000
_cell.angle_alpha   90.00
_cell.angle_beta   90.00
_cell.angle_gamma   90.00
#
_symmetry.space_group_name_H-M   'P 1'
#
loop_
_entity.id
_entity.type
_entity.pdbx_description
1 polymer ?
#
loop_
_entity_poly.entity_id
_entity_poly.type
_entity_poly.pdbx_seq_one_letter_code
_entity_poly.pdbx_strand_id
1 'polypeptide(L)'
;MQNNINKNRIRVASIFSGCGGSDLGILGGFLFNGKRHNSLPFEIVFALDNDAKAVETYNANLNHPAVVADITKHSIKDIPDFDLLL
;
A
#
# COMPACT_ATOMS: atom_id res chain seq x y z
N MET A 1 -24.08 -4.20 18.38
CA MET A 1 -22.71 -4.23 18.94
C MET A 1 -21.88 -3.30 18.10
N GLN A 2 -21.51 -2.14 18.64
CA GLN A 2 -20.69 -1.15 17.92
C GLN A 2 -19.27 -1.72 17.82
N ASN A 3 -18.82 -2.09 16.61
CA ASN A 3 -17.43 -2.49 16.41
C ASN A 3 -16.57 -1.23 16.56
N ASN A 4 -15.76 -1.19 17.61
CA ASN A 4 -14.66 -0.24 17.76
C ASN A 4 -13.68 -0.44 16.60
N ILE A 5 -13.85 0.30 15.52
CA ILE A 5 -12.82 0.39 14.47
C ILE A 5 -11.64 1.15 15.09
N ASN A 6 -10.53 0.44 15.28
CA ASN A 6 -9.29 0.96 15.84
C ASN A 6 -8.96 2.34 15.26
N LYS A 7 -8.86 3.32 16.16
CA LYS A 7 -8.85 4.74 15.82
C LYS A 7 -7.51 5.29 15.36
N ASN A 8 -6.51 4.45 15.08
CA ASN A 8 -5.23 4.83 14.46
C ASN A 8 -4.68 3.64 13.66
N ARG A 9 -4.92 3.61 12.35
CA ARG A 9 -4.12 2.77 11.44
C ARG A 9 -2.78 3.45 11.21
N ILE A 10 -1.72 2.67 11.05
CA ILE A 10 -0.40 3.17 10.69
C ILE A 10 -0.43 3.49 9.19
N ARG A 11 -0.20 4.75 8.85
CA ARG A 11 -0.22 5.27 7.48
C ARG A 11 1.08 4.94 6.79
N VAL A 12 1.01 4.31 5.63
CA VAL A 12 2.16 3.79 4.89
C VAL A 12 2.30 4.50 3.55
N ALA A 13 3.50 5.01 3.27
CA ALA A 13 3.93 5.38 1.93
C ALA A 13 4.80 4.24 1.37
N SER A 14 4.36 3.60 0.29
CA SER A 14 5.04 2.48 -0.38
C SER A 14 5.81 2.98 -1.61
N ILE A 15 7.13 3.05 -1.52
CA ILE A 15 7.98 3.54 -2.61
C ILE A 15 8.65 2.34 -3.29
N PHE A 16 8.71 2.35 -4.62
CA PHE A 16 9.11 1.19 -5.41
C PHE A 16 8.11 0.03 -5.23
N SER A 17 6.82 0.37 -5.30
CA SER A 17 5.72 -0.53 -4.95
C SER A 17 5.59 -1.75 -5.87
N GLY A 18 6.20 -1.71 -7.06
CA GLY A 18 6.11 -2.74 -8.07
C GLY A 18 4.65 -3.14 -8.34
N CYS A 19 4.39 -4.44 -8.36
CA CYS A 19 3.04 -5.00 -8.46
C CYS A 19 2.30 -5.16 -7.12
N GLY A 20 2.87 -4.67 -6.00
CA GLY A 20 2.16 -4.56 -4.72
C GLY A 20 2.32 -5.74 -3.76
N GLY A 21 3.38 -6.53 -3.90
CA GLY A 21 3.65 -7.66 -3.01
C GLY A 21 3.84 -7.24 -1.54
N SER A 22 4.64 -6.19 -1.30
CA SER A 22 4.88 -5.66 0.04
C SER A 22 3.61 -5.06 0.65
N ASP A 23 2.82 -4.33 -0.13
CA ASP A 23 1.54 -3.75 0.26
C ASP A 23 0.52 -4.83 0.66
N LEU A 24 0.36 -5.88 -0.15
CA LEU A 24 -0.48 -7.03 0.20
C LEU A 24 0.00 -7.71 1.49
N GLY A 25 1.32 -7.83 1.65
CA GLY A 25 1.96 -8.39 2.85
C GLY A 25 1.67 -7.58 4.11
N ILE A 26 1.88 -6.26 4.07
CA ILE A 26 1.71 -5.38 5.23
C ILE A 26 0.24 -5.13 5.57
N LEU A 27 -0.67 -5.13 4.59
CA LEU A 27 -2.11 -5.07 4.84
C LEU A 27 -2.65 -6.37 5.43
N GLY A 28 -2.05 -7.50 5.04
CA GLY A 28 -2.59 -8.81 5.34
C GLY A 28 -3.96 -9.00 4.69
N GLY A 29 -4.82 -9.82 5.29
CA GLY A 29 -6.17 -10.01 4.77
C GLY A 29 -6.28 -10.95 3.57
N PHE A 30 -5.24 -11.71 3.22
CA PHE A 30 -5.23 -12.68 2.12
C PHE A 30 -5.06 -14.16 2.57
N LEU A 31 -5.45 -15.10 1.72
CA LEU A 31 -5.30 -16.55 1.93
C LEU A 31 -4.18 -17.03 1.00
N PHE A 32 -3.16 -17.67 1.55
CA PHE A 32 -2.06 -18.21 0.75
C PHE A 32 -1.62 -19.54 1.32
N ASN A 33 -1.41 -20.53 0.45
CA ASN A 33 -0.98 -21.88 0.81
C ASN A 33 -1.78 -22.52 1.96
N GLY A 34 -3.11 -22.38 1.93
CA GLY A 34 -4.01 -22.90 2.96
C GLY A 34 -3.97 -22.15 4.30
N LYS A 35 -3.20 -21.07 4.42
CA LYS A 35 -3.08 -20.27 5.64
C LYS A 35 -3.69 -18.89 5.46
N ARG A 36 -4.57 -18.51 6.40
CA ARG A 36 -5.13 -17.15 6.49
C ARG A 36 -4.08 -16.21 7.10
N HIS A 37 -3.77 -15.14 6.38
CA HIS A 37 -3.05 -14.00 6.91
C HIS A 37 -4.08 -12.97 7.39
N ASN A 38 -4.11 -12.69 8.69
CA ASN A 38 -5.05 -11.74 9.27
C ASN A 38 -4.76 -10.33 8.76
N SER A 39 -5.80 -9.50 8.66
CA SER A 39 -5.61 -8.08 8.37
C SER A 39 -4.81 -7.42 9.49
N LEU A 40 -3.89 -6.56 9.11
CA LEU A 40 -3.00 -5.84 10.01
C LEU A 40 -3.42 -4.36 10.09
N PRO A 41 -2.98 -3.60 11.12
CA PRO A 41 -3.45 -2.24 11.37
C PRO A 41 -2.74 -1.18 10.50
N PHE A 42 -2.49 -1.48 9.23
CA PHE A 42 -1.84 -0.57 8.29
C PHE A 42 -2.83 -0.06 7.23
N GLU A 43 -2.57 1.11 6.69
CA GLU A 43 -3.25 1.65 5.51
C GLU A 43 -2.23 2.25 4.55
N ILE A 44 -2.31 1.88 3.28
CA ILE A 44 -1.48 2.48 2.24
C ILE A 44 -2.12 3.82 1.86
N VAL A 45 -1.44 4.92 2.18
CA VAL A 45 -1.89 6.28 1.85
C VAL A 45 -1.25 6.82 0.58
N PHE A 46 -0.14 6.19 0.16
CA PHE A 46 0.57 6.53 -1.05
C PHE A 46 1.36 5.34 -1.55
N ALA A 47 1.38 5.12 -2.86
CA ALA A 47 2.22 4.11 -3.48
C ALA A 47 2.71 4.60 -4.84
N LEU A 48 3.98 4.38 -5.15
CA LEU A 48 4.54 4.71 -6.46
C LEU A 48 5.54 3.68 -6.97
N ASP A 49 5.59 3.58 -8.29
CA ASP A 49 6.64 2.89 -9.03
C ASP A 49 6.89 3.61 -10.38
N ASN A 50 8.06 3.44 -10.98
CA ASN A 50 8.37 4.06 -12.27
C ASN A 50 8.02 3.15 -13.48
N ASP A 51 7.70 1.87 -13.24
CA ASP A 51 7.27 0.93 -14.27
C ASP A 51 5.73 0.94 -14.42
N ALA A 52 5.26 1.41 -15.57
CA ALA A 52 3.83 1.50 -15.88
C ALA A 52 3.12 0.13 -15.88
N LYS A 53 3.80 -0.96 -16.29
CA LYS A 53 3.21 -2.31 -16.30
C LYS A 53 3.09 -2.88 -14.89
N ALA A 54 4.05 -2.55 -14.03
CA ALA A 54 3.99 -2.92 -12.61
C ALA A 54 2.79 -2.22 -11.94
N VAL A 55 2.63 -0.90 -12.16
CA VAL A 55 1.50 -0.12 -11.64
C VAL A 55 0.16 -0.57 -12.23
N GLU A 56 0.09 -0.93 -13.51
CA GLU A 56 -1.12 -1.52 -14.10
C GLU A 56 -1.53 -2.80 -13.38
N THR A 57 -0.57 -3.70 -13.15
CA THR A 57 -0.80 -4.95 -12.39
C THR A 57 -1.23 -4.65 -10.96
N TYR A 58 -0.58 -3.70 -10.30
CA TYR A 58 -0.92 -3.26 -8.96
C TYR A 58 -2.39 -2.79 -8.87
N ASN A 59 -2.77 -1.86 -9.74
CA ASN A 59 -4.10 -1.23 -9.74
C ASN A 59 -5.21 -2.20 -10.16
N ALA A 60 -4.89 -3.27 -10.88
CA ALA A 60 -5.83 -4.32 -11.21
C ALA A 60 -6.11 -5.29 -10.04
N ASN A 61 -5.24 -5.35 -9.03
CA ASN A 61 -5.30 -6.36 -7.97
C ASN A 61 -5.50 -5.80 -6.55
N LEU A 62 -5.14 -4.54 -6.30
CA LEU A 62 -5.24 -3.90 -4.99
C LEU A 62 -6.31 -2.79 -4.97
N ASN A 63 -6.94 -2.60 -3.82
CA ASN A 63 -8.03 -1.61 -3.66
C ASN A 63 -7.54 -0.16 -3.63
N HIS A 64 -6.30 0.07 -3.21
CA HIS A 64 -5.68 1.39 -3.23
C HIS A 64 -4.83 1.49 -4.50
N PRO A 65 -4.80 2.65 -5.17
CA PRO A 65 -4.01 2.81 -6.38
C PRO A 65 -2.53 3.11 -6.08
N ALA A 66 -1.65 2.73 -6.99
CA ALA A 66 -0.30 3.26 -7.14
C ALA A 66 -0.23 4.23 -8.32
N VAL A 67 0.73 5.16 -8.25
CA VAL A 67 1.01 6.13 -9.32
C VAL A 67 2.28 5.78 -10.07
N VAL A 68 2.29 6.00 -11.38
CA VAL A 68 3.51 5.91 -12.19
C VAL A 68 4.32 7.19 -11.99
N ALA A 69 5.44 7.13 -11.29
CA ALA A 69 6.27 8.30 -11.00
C ALA A 69 7.75 7.95 -10.84
N ASP A 70 8.62 8.90 -11.22
CA ASP A 70 10.04 8.88 -10.91
C ASP A 70 10.26 9.55 -9.55
N ILE A 71 10.61 8.77 -8.52
CA ILE A 71 10.82 9.28 -7.15
C ILE A 71 11.85 10.42 -7.09
N THR A 72 12.83 10.44 -8.00
CA THR A 72 13.87 11.49 -8.02
C THR A 72 13.34 12.84 -8.48
N LYS A 73 12.17 12.85 -9.13
CA LYS A 73 11.48 14.05 -9.65
C LYS A 73 10.17 14.34 -8.93
N HIS A 74 9.68 13.39 -8.12
CA HIS A 74 8.44 13.55 -7.39
C HIS A 74 8.62 14.52 -6.22
N SER A 75 7.68 15.45 -6.06
CA SER A 75 7.74 16.41 -4.97
C SER A 75 7.34 15.72 -3.66
N ILE A 76 8.18 15.83 -2.64
CA ILE A 76 7.87 15.28 -1.31
C ILE A 76 6.60 15.89 -0.70
N LYS A 77 6.20 17.09 -1.15
CA LYS A 77 4.98 17.77 -0.71
C LYS A 77 3.71 17.12 -1.25
N ASP A 78 3.85 16.31 -2.31
CA ASP A 78 2.73 15.61 -2.95
C ASP A 78 2.48 14.25 -2.29
N ILE A 79 3.39 13.81 -1.41
CA ILE A 79 3.24 12.62 -0.59
C ILE A 79 2.45 13.02 0.67
N PRO A 80 1.26 12.43 0.93
CA PRO A 80 0.51 12.66 2.17
C PRO A 80 1.35 12.30 3.40
N ASP A 81 1.08 12.93 4.54
CA ASP A 81 1.70 12.55 5.81
C ASP A 81 1.57 11.03 6.05
N PHE A 82 2.64 10.40 6.55
CA PHE A 82 2.67 8.97 6.82
C PHE A 82 3.47 8.68 8.09
N ASP A 83 3.21 7.51 8.67
CA ASP A 83 3.88 7.03 9.89
C ASP A 83 5.02 6.06 9.56
N LEU A 84 4.91 5.35 8.43
CA LEU A 84 5.86 4.35 7.97
C LEU A 84 6.18 4.52 6.48
N LEU A 85 7.47 4.50 6.15
CA LEU A 85 7.95 4.38 4.78
C LEU A 85 8.25 2.90 4.51
N LEU A 86 7.65 2.37 3.45
CA LEU A 86 7.82 0.99 3.00
C LEU A 86 8.60 0.97 1.69
#